data_AF-A0A0G1T4Y2-F1
#
_entry.id   AF-A0A0G1T4Y2-F1
#
_cell.length_a   1.000
_cell.length_b   1.000
_cell.length_c   1.000
_cell.angle_alpha   90.00
_cell.angle_beta   90.00
_cell.angle_gamma   90.00
#
_symmetry.space_group_name_H-M   'P 1'
#
loop_
_entity.id
_entity.type
_entity.pdbx_description
1 polymer ?
#
loop_
_entity_poly.entity_id
_entity_poly.type
_entity_poly.pdbx_seq_one_letter_code
_entity_poly.pdbx_strand_id
1 'polypeptide(L)'
;MGGLKEDIDVSEFDLDINQVPRKLLYEIMDSRVDEIFNLVALEIKKANLVGKLPAGIVLTGGAGLTSGIERVAKSVLKMPVRVGYPKGVTGLIDEIEGPAFSAVVGSIIYGSKLVRSGPMLSFESQRGNIRSVFSKLIDKAKSFLP
;
A
#
# COMPACT_ATOMS: atom_id res chain seq x y z
N MET A 1 27.14 -28.63 9.56
CA MET A 1 26.00 -27.76 9.16
C MET A 1 26.36 -27.16 7.81
N GLY A 2 25.57 -27.45 6.77
CA GLY A 2 25.93 -27.19 5.37
C GLY A 2 26.25 -25.73 5.11
N GLY A 3 27.44 -25.48 4.55
CA GLY A 3 27.85 -24.15 4.11
C GLY A 3 26.84 -23.61 3.10
N LEU A 4 26.31 -22.43 3.37
CA LEU A 4 25.52 -21.70 2.38
C LEU A 4 26.37 -21.56 1.11
N LYS A 5 25.84 -21.91 -0.06
CA LYS A 5 26.53 -21.69 -1.33
C LYS A 5 26.97 -20.21 -1.40
N GLU A 6 28.28 -20.01 -1.58
CA GLU A 6 28.91 -18.69 -1.65
C GLU A 6 28.41 -17.88 -2.85
N ASP A 7 28.03 -18.57 -3.93
CA ASP A 7 27.51 -17.98 -5.15
C ASP A 7 26.04 -18.35 -5.39
N ILE A 8 25.31 -17.40 -5.97
CA ILE A 8 23.93 -17.55 -6.43
C ILE A 8 23.97 -17.77 -7.94
N ASP A 9 23.34 -18.85 -8.39
CA ASP A 9 23.12 -19.12 -9.81
C ASP A 9 22.08 -18.13 -10.34
N VAL A 10 22.44 -17.45 -11.42
CA VAL A 10 21.63 -16.42 -12.09
C VAL A 10 21.43 -16.73 -13.57
N SER A 11 21.73 -17.96 -14.00
CA SER A 11 21.57 -18.39 -15.40
C SER A 11 20.13 -18.27 -15.92
N GLU A 12 19.12 -18.27 -15.04
CA GLU A 12 17.72 -18.08 -15.39
C GLU A 12 17.36 -16.64 -15.83
N PHE A 13 18.25 -15.67 -15.58
CA PHE A 13 17.97 -14.24 -15.83
C PHE A 13 18.48 -13.72 -17.18
N ASP A 14 18.92 -14.60 -18.09
CA ASP A 14 19.45 -14.24 -19.42
C ASP A 14 20.56 -13.17 -19.35
N LEU A 15 21.49 -13.36 -18.41
CA LEU A 15 22.64 -12.49 -18.20
C LEU A 15 23.89 -13.11 -18.83
N ASP A 16 24.87 -12.28 -19.23
CA ASP A 16 26.19 -12.73 -19.69
C ASP A 16 27.02 -13.46 -18.61
N ILE A 17 26.49 -13.52 -17.39
CA ILE A 17 27.09 -14.17 -16.21
C ILE A 17 26.12 -15.21 -15.67
N ASN A 18 26.64 -16.37 -15.27
CA ASN A 18 25.82 -17.46 -14.74
C ASN A 18 25.80 -17.51 -13.21
N GLN A 19 26.73 -16.86 -12.53
CA GLN A 19 26.85 -16.89 -11.07
C GLN A 19 27.27 -15.53 -10.53
N VAL A 20 26.73 -15.17 -9.36
CA VAL A 20 27.06 -13.94 -8.65
C VAL A 20 27.38 -14.26 -7.20
N PRO A 21 28.44 -13.68 -6.61
CA PRO A 21 28.71 -13.82 -5.19
C PRO A 21 27.52 -13.36 -4.34
N ARG A 22 27.04 -14.22 -3.47
CA ARG A 22 25.92 -13.94 -2.56
C ARG A 22 26.17 -12.67 -1.74
N LYS A 23 27.41 -12.48 -1.30
CA LYS A 23 27.84 -11.30 -0.54
C LYS A 23 27.63 -10.00 -1.32
N LEU A 24 27.99 -9.98 -2.61
CA LEU A 24 27.81 -8.81 -3.48
C LEU A 24 26.32 -8.45 -3.61
N LEU A 25 25.45 -9.46 -3.81
CA LEU A 25 24.01 -9.23 -3.87
C LEU A 25 23.47 -8.64 -2.56
N TYR A 26 23.89 -9.17 -1.41
CA TYR A 26 23.50 -8.59 -0.12
C TYR A 26 23.99 -7.15 0.06
N GLU A 27 25.22 -6.82 -0.33
CA GLU A 27 25.75 -5.46 -0.23
C GLU A 27 24.95 -4.46 -1.08
N ILE A 28 24.57 -4.85 -2.30
CA ILE A 28 23.73 -4.04 -3.18
C ILE A 28 22.33 -3.87 -2.59
N MET A 29 21.72 -4.97 -2.10
CA MET A 29 20.39 -4.95 -1.50
C MET A 29 20.35 -4.10 -0.22
N ASP A 30 21.32 -4.27 0.69
CA ASP A 30 21.41 -3.49 1.92
C ASP A 30 21.55 -1.99 1.59
N SER A 31 22.40 -1.64 0.62
CA SER A 31 22.58 -0.25 0.18
C SER A 31 21.28 0.35 -0.36
N ARG A 32 20.52 -0.40 -1.18
CA ARG A 32 19.24 0.07 -1.72
C ARG A 32 18.17 0.22 -0.64
N VAL A 33 18.10 -0.74 0.28
CA VAL A 33 17.14 -0.71 1.38
C VAL A 33 17.44 0.46 2.32
N ASP A 34 18.72 0.71 2.62
CA ASP A 34 19.16 1.86 3.43
C ASP A 34 18.76 3.18 2.77
N GLU A 35 19.02 3.35 1.47
CA GLU A 35 18.60 4.52 0.69
C GLU A 35 17.09 4.75 0.78
N ILE A 36 16.28 3.71 0.53
CA ILE A 36 14.81 3.80 0.60
C ILE A 36 14.35 4.26 1.99
N PHE A 37 14.91 3.70 3.07
CA PHE A 37 14.51 4.12 4.42
C PHE A 37 15.02 5.51 4.80
N ASN A 38 16.12 5.98 4.23
CA ASN A 38 16.53 7.37 4.39
C ASN A 38 15.52 8.32 3.71
N LEU A 39 15.01 7.96 2.54
CA LEU A 39 13.92 8.72 1.90
C LEU A 39 12.64 8.72 2.75
N VAL A 40 12.28 7.57 3.34
CA VAL A 40 11.15 7.49 4.27
C VAL A 40 11.39 8.36 5.52
N ALA A 41 12.60 8.38 6.07
CA ALA A 41 12.95 9.23 7.21
C ALA A 41 12.78 10.71 6.89
N LEU A 42 13.17 11.13 5.68
CA LEU A 42 12.95 12.50 5.20
C LEU A 42 11.46 12.84 5.14
N GLU A 43 10.62 11.90 4.68
CA GLU A 43 9.18 12.13 4.59
C GLU A 43 8.51 12.22 5.97
N ILE A 44 8.91 11.36 6.92
CA ILE A 44 8.48 11.45 8.33
C ILE A 44 8.85 12.80 8.94
N LYS A 45 10.04 13.31 8.61
CA LYS A 45 10.50 14.63 9.05
C LYS A 45 9.65 15.75 8.45
N LYS A 46 9.39 15.72 7.14
CA LYS A 46 8.53 16.70 6.45
C LYS A 46 7.11 16.69 7.00
N ALA A 47 6.57 15.52 7.35
CA ALA A 47 5.26 15.36 7.97
C ALA A 47 5.22 15.81 9.45
N ASN A 48 6.35 16.24 10.02
CA ASN A 48 6.46 16.64 11.43
C ASN A 48 6.05 15.52 12.42
N LEU A 49 6.36 14.28 12.08
CA LEU A 49 6.02 13.07 12.85
C LEU A 49 7.21 12.49 13.64
N VAL A 50 8.38 13.11 13.57
CA VAL A 50 9.57 12.68 14.32
C VAL A 50 9.26 12.63 15.82
N GLY A 51 9.56 11.50 16.46
CA GLY A 51 9.28 11.27 17.89
C GLY A 51 7.80 11.07 18.24
N LYS A 52 6.87 11.13 17.27
CA LYS A 52 5.42 11.00 17.49
C LYS A 52 4.87 9.62 17.08
N LEU A 53 5.73 8.66 16.76
CA LEU A 53 5.37 7.33 16.27
C LEU A 53 5.79 6.23 17.28
N PRO A 54 5.22 6.20 18.50
CA PRO A 54 5.63 5.24 19.54
C PRO A 54 5.31 3.79 19.16
N ALA A 55 4.27 3.57 18.35
CA ALA A 55 3.91 2.25 17.83
C ALA A 55 4.82 1.77 16.69
N GLY A 56 5.71 2.65 16.20
CA GLY A 56 6.66 2.35 15.13
C GLY A 56 6.02 2.23 13.74
N ILE A 57 6.69 1.47 12.88
CA ILE A 57 6.35 1.30 11.46
C ILE A 57 5.93 -0.14 11.18
N VAL A 58 4.95 -0.29 10.29
CA VAL A 58 4.53 -1.58 9.74
C VAL A 58 4.95 -1.63 8.27
N LEU A 59 5.85 -2.56 7.94
CA LEU A 59 6.22 -2.86 6.57
C LEU A 59 5.21 -3.83 5.98
N THR A 60 4.82 -3.62 4.73
CA THR A 60 3.91 -4.50 4.01
C THR A 60 4.31 -4.56 2.54
N GLY A 61 3.54 -5.29 1.71
CA GLY A 61 3.91 -5.60 0.33
C GLY A 61 4.98 -6.70 0.25
N GLY A 62 5.29 -7.15 -0.97
CA GLY A 62 6.25 -8.24 -1.19
C GLY A 62 7.66 -7.86 -0.74
N ALA A 63 8.05 -6.60 -0.93
CA ALA A 63 9.34 -6.07 -0.48
C ALA A 63 9.54 -6.16 1.05
N GLY A 64 8.45 -6.24 1.84
CA GLY A 64 8.53 -6.48 3.28
C GLY A 64 9.17 -7.82 3.65
N LEU A 65 9.25 -8.78 2.70
CA LEU A 65 9.92 -10.07 2.89
C LEU A 65 11.40 -10.07 2.48
N THR A 66 11.93 -8.93 2.02
CA THR A 66 13.35 -8.79 1.70
C THR A 66 14.21 -9.12 2.92
N SER A 67 15.17 -10.02 2.75
CA SER A 67 16.05 -10.46 3.84
C SER A 67 16.74 -9.27 4.52
N GLY A 68 16.63 -9.18 5.84
CA GLY A 68 17.26 -8.11 6.62
C GLY A 68 16.57 -6.75 6.56
N ILE A 69 15.44 -6.60 5.85
CA ILE A 69 14.77 -5.30 5.69
C ILE A 69 14.38 -4.66 7.02
N GLU A 70 13.85 -5.45 7.98
CA GLU A 70 13.51 -4.95 9.31
C GLU A 70 14.72 -4.41 10.07
N ARG A 71 15.89 -5.07 9.93
CA ARG A 71 17.13 -4.65 10.60
C ARG A 71 17.58 -3.29 10.06
N VAL A 72 17.63 -3.14 8.74
CA VAL A 72 18.02 -1.88 8.10
C VAL A 72 17.01 -0.78 8.45
N ALA A 73 15.71 -1.06 8.34
CA ALA A 73 14.65 -0.11 8.69
C ALA A 73 14.78 0.40 10.14
N LYS A 74 14.95 -0.51 11.12
CA LYS A 74 15.14 -0.16 12.53
C LYS A 74 16.38 0.71 12.73
N SER A 75 17.47 0.39 12.03
CA SER A 75 18.72 1.14 12.11
C SER A 75 18.57 2.56 11.60
N VAL A 76 17.91 2.75 10.44
CA VAL A 76 17.75 4.08 9.82
C VAL A 76 16.70 4.91 10.56
N LEU A 77 15.54 4.31 10.85
CA LEU A 77 14.36 5.03 11.36
C LEU A 77 14.38 5.23 12.88
N LYS A 78 15.25 4.52 13.60
CA LYS A 78 15.40 4.58 15.07
C LYS A 78 14.09 4.37 15.83
N MET A 79 13.23 3.49 15.32
CA MET A 79 11.93 3.15 15.92
C MET A 79 11.60 1.67 15.71
N PRO A 80 10.62 1.11 16.45
CA PRO A 80 10.17 -0.25 16.21
C PRO A 80 9.68 -0.43 14.77
N VAL A 81 10.06 -1.53 14.14
CA VAL A 81 9.59 -1.90 12.79
C VAL A 81 9.18 -3.37 12.83
N ARG A 82 8.10 -3.72 12.14
CA ARG A 82 7.65 -5.11 11.97
C ARG A 82 7.05 -5.31 10.58
N VAL A 83 7.11 -6.53 10.06
CA VAL A 83 6.32 -6.91 8.88
C VAL A 83 4.85 -7.17 9.29
N GLY A 84 3.93 -6.56 8.56
CA GLY A 84 2.49 -6.71 8.71
C GLY A 84 1.91 -7.64 7.64
N TYR A 85 1.09 -8.59 8.10
CA TYR A 85 0.39 -9.57 7.27
C TYR A 85 -1.10 -9.20 7.17
N PRO A 86 -1.75 -9.42 6.01
CA PRO A 86 -3.18 -9.22 5.86
C PRO A 86 -3.97 -10.05 6.87
N LYS A 87 -5.10 -9.52 7.33
CA LYS A 87 -6.02 -10.20 8.27
C LYS A 87 -7.46 -9.93 7.85
N GLY A 88 -8.38 -10.79 8.30
CA GLY A 88 -9.83 -10.61 8.09
C GLY A 88 -10.40 -11.33 6.88
N VAL A 89 -9.63 -12.23 6.26
CA VAL A 89 -10.09 -13.22 5.28
C VAL A 89 -9.91 -14.62 5.87
N THR A 90 -10.77 -15.56 5.49
CA THR A 90 -10.78 -16.95 5.97
C THR A 90 -11.14 -17.91 4.83
N GLY A 91 -10.91 -19.21 5.02
CA GLY A 91 -11.16 -20.25 4.01
C GLY A 91 -9.85 -20.74 3.40
N LEU A 92 -9.85 -21.03 2.10
CA LEU A 92 -8.64 -21.39 1.34
C LEU A 92 -7.87 -20.12 0.99
N ILE A 93 -7.03 -19.66 1.92
CA ILE A 93 -6.31 -18.38 1.80
C ILE A 93 -4.80 -18.53 1.76
N ASP A 94 -4.26 -19.75 1.78
CA ASP A 94 -2.82 -20.04 1.92
C ASP A 94 -1.95 -19.25 0.93
N GLU A 95 -2.44 -19.02 -0.28
CA GLU A 95 -1.73 -18.28 -1.33
C GLU A 95 -1.71 -16.76 -1.11
N ILE A 96 -2.63 -16.21 -0.31
CA ILE A 96 -2.84 -14.76 -0.13
C ILE A 96 -2.55 -14.25 1.28
N GLU A 97 -1.99 -15.09 2.16
CA GLU A 97 -1.63 -14.69 3.53
C GLU A 97 -0.38 -13.81 3.59
N GLY A 98 0.41 -13.76 2.53
CA GLY A 98 1.66 -13.00 2.48
C GLY A 98 1.44 -11.48 2.48
N PRO A 99 2.43 -10.69 2.97
CA PRO A 99 2.36 -9.23 2.98
C PRO A 99 2.20 -8.63 1.57
N ALA A 100 2.61 -9.35 0.52
CA ALA A 100 2.39 -9.00 -0.89
C ALA A 100 0.91 -8.77 -1.24
N PHE A 101 -0.01 -9.44 -0.56
CA PHE A 101 -1.44 -9.37 -0.84
C PHE A 101 -2.18 -8.35 0.03
N SER A 102 -1.49 -7.64 0.92
CA SER A 102 -2.12 -6.73 1.88
C SER A 102 -2.98 -5.64 1.24
N ALA A 103 -2.54 -5.08 0.10
CA ALA A 103 -3.29 -4.06 -0.63
C ALA A 103 -4.62 -4.61 -1.19
N VAL A 104 -4.57 -5.77 -1.83
CA VAL A 104 -5.75 -6.41 -2.44
C VAL A 104 -6.72 -6.87 -1.36
N VAL A 105 -6.24 -7.58 -0.35
CA VAL A 105 -7.06 -8.05 0.78
C VAL A 105 -7.71 -6.88 1.50
N GLY A 106 -6.94 -5.83 1.81
CA GLY A 106 -7.45 -4.62 2.45
C GLY A 106 -8.53 -3.92 1.62
N SER A 107 -8.34 -3.85 0.30
CA SER A 107 -9.31 -3.24 -0.62
C SER A 107 -10.63 -4.03 -0.69
N ILE A 108 -10.56 -5.36 -0.75
CA ILE A 108 -11.75 -6.22 -0.76
C ILE A 108 -12.52 -6.10 0.56
N ILE A 109 -11.81 -6.13 1.70
CA ILE A 109 -12.43 -5.94 3.02
C ILE A 109 -13.10 -4.56 3.09
N TYR A 110 -12.43 -3.51 2.62
CA TYR A 110 -12.99 -2.16 2.59
C TYR A 110 -14.27 -2.10 1.72
N GLY A 111 -14.22 -2.62 0.49
CA GLY A 111 -15.37 -2.65 -0.41
C GLY A 111 -16.54 -3.48 0.13
N SER A 112 -16.27 -4.65 0.72
CA SER A 112 -17.32 -5.48 1.33
C SER A 112 -18.04 -4.80 2.49
N LYS A 113 -17.32 -4.00 3.30
CA LYS A 113 -17.92 -3.19 4.36
C LYS A 113 -18.81 -2.09 3.79
N LEU A 114 -18.41 -1.45 2.70
CA LEU A 114 -19.24 -0.45 2.02
C LEU A 114 -20.55 -1.06 1.51
N VAL A 115 -20.48 -2.21 0.83
CA VAL A 115 -21.69 -2.91 0.34
C VAL A 115 -22.63 -3.32 1.49
N ARG A 116 -22.08 -3.79 2.61
CA ARG A 116 -22.86 -4.18 3.80
C ARG A 116 -23.47 -3.00 4.55
N SER A 117 -22.92 -1.79 4.40
CA SER A 117 -23.37 -0.60 5.13
C SER A 117 -24.55 0.14 4.47
N GLY A 118 -25.21 -0.49 3.49
CA GLY A 118 -26.36 0.08 2.76
C GLY A 118 -25.94 0.86 1.49
N PRO A 119 -26.89 1.19 0.60
CA PRO A 119 -26.56 1.68 -0.74
C PRO A 119 -25.83 3.03 -0.69
N MET A 120 -24.53 3.01 -1.01
CA MET A 120 -23.71 4.19 -1.29
C MET A 120 -23.86 4.68 -2.75
N LEU A 121 -25.01 4.40 -3.36
CA LEU A 121 -25.46 5.00 -4.61
C LEU A 121 -26.96 5.24 -4.50
N SER A 122 -27.35 6.07 -3.54
CA SER A 122 -28.42 7.02 -3.88
C SER A 122 -27.84 7.91 -4.98
N PHE A 123 -27.97 7.46 -6.23
CA PHE A 123 -28.12 8.39 -7.34
C PHE A 123 -29.35 9.20 -6.93
N GLU A 124 -29.10 10.35 -6.31
CA GLU A 124 -30.15 11.23 -5.83
C GLU A 124 -30.89 11.66 -7.10
N SER A 125 -31.98 10.95 -7.38
CA SER A 125 -32.96 11.37 -8.35
C SER A 125 -33.47 12.70 -7.82
N GLN A 126 -32.85 13.80 -8.28
CA GLN A 126 -33.34 15.17 -8.16
C GLN A 126 -34.66 15.32 -8.92
N ARG A 127 -35.67 14.53 -8.57
CA ARG A 127 -37.01 14.60 -9.15
C ARG A 127 -37.87 15.68 -8.47
N GLY A 128 -37.45 16.18 -7.31
CA GLY A 128 -38.14 17.24 -6.55
C GLY A 128 -37.72 18.67 -6.90
N ASN A 129 -36.42 18.93 -7.11
CA ASN A 129 -35.92 20.29 -7.35
C ASN A 129 -36.06 20.77 -8.81
N ILE A 130 -36.00 19.86 -9.78
CA ILE A 130 -36.12 20.22 -11.21
C ILE A 130 -37.53 20.75 -11.55
N ARG A 131 -38.60 20.24 -10.91
CA ARG A 131 -39.96 20.76 -11.13
C ARG A 131 -40.13 22.17 -10.59
N SER A 132 -39.54 22.51 -9.43
CA SER A 132 -39.65 23.86 -8.86
C SER A 132 -38.76 24.88 -9.58
N VAL A 133 -37.65 24.44 -10.18
CA VAL A 133 -36.80 25.27 -11.03
C VAL A 133 -37.43 25.48 -12.42
N PHE A 134 -38.04 24.45 -13.01
CA PHE A 134 -38.79 24.59 -14.27
C PHE A 134 -40.04 25.44 -14.10
N SER A 135 -40.77 25.34 -12.99
CA SER A 135 -41.94 26.20 -12.75
C SER A 135 -41.53 27.67 -12.65
N LYS A 136 -40.44 27.98 -11.91
CA LYS A 136 -39.89 29.34 -11.83
C LYS A 136 -39.40 29.88 -13.17
N LEU A 137 -38.86 29.03 -14.04
CA LEU A 137 -38.44 29.43 -15.39
C LEU A 137 -39.64 29.68 -16.33
N ILE A 138 -40.69 28.86 -16.24
CA ILE A 138 -41.93 29.05 -17.01
C ILE A 138 -42.66 30.31 -16.55
N ASP A 139 -42.71 30.57 -15.24
CA ASP A 139 -43.33 31.77 -14.68
C ASP A 139 -42.57 33.05 -15.09
N LYS A 140 -41.24 32.98 -15.16
CA LYS A 140 -40.40 34.08 -15.64
C LYS A 140 -40.51 34.28 -17.16
N ALA A 141 -40.69 33.22 -17.95
CA ALA A 141 -40.92 33.35 -19.39
C ALA A 141 -42.31 33.94 -19.69
N LYS A 142 -43.34 33.60 -18.90
CA LYS A 142 -44.67 34.21 -18.99
C LYS A 142 -44.69 35.70 -18.66
N SER A 143 -43.76 36.19 -17.82
CA SER A 143 -43.63 37.62 -17.52
C SER A 143 -42.88 38.43 -18.58
N PHE A 144 -42.36 37.79 -19.65
CA PHE A 144 -41.67 38.46 -20.77
C PHE A 144 -42.47 38.45 -22.09
N LEU A 145 -43.71 37.95 -22.07
CA LEU A 145 -44.69 38.20 -23.12
C LEU A 145 -45.60 39.34 -22.67
N PRO A 146 -45.95 40.29 -23.57
CA PRO A 146 -46.78 41.46 -23.24
C PRO A 146 -48.20 41.08 -22.82
#